data_AF-V5GFS4-F1
#
_entry.id   AF-V5GFS4-F1
#
_cell.length_a   1.000
_cell.length_b   1.000
_cell.length_c   1.000
_cell.angle_alpha   90.00
_cell.angle_beta   90.00
_cell.angle_gamma   90.00
#
_symmetry.space_group_name_H-M   'P 1'
#
loop_
_entity.id
_entity.type
_entity.pdbx_description
1 polymer ?
#
loop_
_entity_poly.entity_id
_entity_poly.type
_entity_poly.pdbx_seq_one_letter_code
_entity_poly.pdbx_strand_id
1 'polypeptide(L)'
;MTVQEKASEFIAGLAGKQTHSKLGFKLLPSDPVLDTFRHFGFKVVEYDIPRYPLWTALIVSFRILGFIVGSAVVAYGLYHGIAKKSQVGKWFSIFSLISTLLAWPMLTGRSGVMLLDFWRPALGFRSCLLVWDVFHIRSVDEVEGWSFARFFAQLWTFPKELDEINDRTAEEGFERNARIENLKGMPKVAIEAFAMFGALYFIPPFELTRNMSQLAYHCYCDALGVCILMALALFGDGLLKMFGIVINVEMADMFENPLGTTNIRLFWSHWNRAIATVLHRVVFGGGKSKTTLRKKKAAAQAAVARRAHMDGLSETDAGHTSGEDEQASSNGGKKRNASGLKPLSSVNGDSDLRKRKGGAKEAVKSNGNGRSPAGQPAKKSSFLPKACAAIVTFAMSGIFHEHITYWTLGFANGENFVFFLLNGVATVTATWFKRTYPEANAKIPTWLSVLMLHAFFLAVIPLFCSPFIRSGFFVQLEALKYELMPVRDRPRGSFVYLFGQ
;
A
#
# COMPACT_ATOMS: atom_id res chain seq x y z
N MET A 1 -51.36 -26.52 -13.25
CA MET A 1 -50.67 -26.99 -12.03
C MET A 1 -51.18 -28.35 -11.65
N THR A 2 -50.28 -29.33 -11.54
CA THR A 2 -50.61 -30.69 -11.10
C THR A 2 -50.82 -30.75 -9.59
N VAL A 3 -51.50 -31.78 -9.08
CA VAL A 3 -51.69 -32.01 -7.63
C VAL A 3 -50.33 -32.13 -6.92
N GLN A 4 -49.31 -32.61 -7.62
CA GLN A 4 -47.94 -32.76 -7.13
C GLN A 4 -47.24 -31.40 -6.94
N GLU A 5 -47.49 -30.43 -7.81
CA GLU A 5 -47.00 -29.04 -7.68
C GLU A 5 -47.69 -28.30 -6.53
N LYS A 6 -48.99 -28.51 -6.34
CA LYS A 6 -49.71 -27.94 -5.18
C LYS A 6 -49.26 -28.55 -3.85
N ALA A 7 -48.95 -29.85 -3.84
CA ALA A 7 -48.43 -30.54 -2.67
C ALA A 7 -47.00 -30.11 -2.33
N SER A 8 -46.14 -29.87 -3.33
CA SER A 8 -44.79 -29.35 -3.09
C SER A 8 -44.79 -27.89 -2.63
N GLU A 9 -45.65 -27.03 -3.20
CA GLU A 9 -45.85 -25.66 -2.69
C GLU A 9 -46.42 -25.64 -1.26
N PHE A 10 -47.35 -26.55 -0.94
CA PHE A 10 -47.93 -26.66 0.39
C PHE A 10 -46.91 -27.18 1.42
N ILE A 11 -46.09 -28.18 1.08
CA ILE A 11 -45.01 -28.69 1.93
C ILE A 11 -43.89 -27.65 2.09
N ALA A 12 -43.55 -26.90 1.03
CA ALA A 12 -42.63 -25.77 1.10
C ALA A 12 -43.20 -24.59 1.92
N GLY A 13 -44.53 -24.42 1.92
CA GLY A 13 -45.24 -23.47 2.79
C GLY A 13 -45.29 -23.92 4.26
N LEU A 14 -45.33 -25.22 4.53
CA LEU A 14 -45.31 -25.84 5.86
C LEU A 14 -43.91 -25.95 6.47
N ALA A 15 -42.87 -26.08 5.65
CA ALA A 15 -41.48 -25.91 6.05
C ALA A 15 -41.22 -24.42 6.31
N GLY A 16 -41.77 -23.91 7.41
CA GLY A 16 -41.85 -22.49 7.74
C GLY A 16 -40.59 -21.73 7.32
N LYS A 17 -40.74 -20.84 6.33
CA LYS A 17 -39.67 -19.98 5.80
C LYS A 17 -38.82 -19.47 6.96
N GLN A 18 -37.56 -19.88 6.99
CA GLN A 18 -36.62 -19.68 8.10
C GLN A 18 -36.74 -18.23 8.64
N THR A 19 -37.12 -18.08 9.90
CA THR A 19 -37.34 -16.76 10.55
C THR A 19 -36.13 -16.28 11.33
N HIS A 20 -35.19 -17.19 11.63
CA HIS A 20 -33.99 -16.92 12.39
C HIS A 20 -32.76 -17.49 11.68
N SER A 21 -31.62 -16.79 11.74
CA SER A 21 -30.34 -17.25 11.22
C SER A 21 -29.87 -18.50 11.96
N LYS A 22 -28.82 -19.16 11.44
CA LYS A 22 -28.16 -20.29 12.15
C LYS A 22 -27.61 -19.89 13.53
N LEU A 23 -27.40 -18.60 13.76
CA LEU A 23 -26.93 -18.03 15.03
C LEU A 23 -28.08 -17.52 15.91
N GLY A 24 -29.35 -17.74 15.52
CA GLY A 24 -30.52 -17.35 16.30
C GLY A 24 -30.99 -15.89 16.12
N PHE A 25 -30.38 -15.13 15.20
CA PHE A 25 -30.82 -13.75 14.93
C PHE A 25 -32.07 -13.74 14.05
N LYS A 26 -33.09 -12.97 14.42
CA LYS A 26 -34.28 -12.77 13.59
C LYS A 26 -33.87 -12.21 12.22
N LEU A 27 -34.27 -12.90 11.16
CA LEU A 27 -33.96 -12.48 9.80
C LEU A 27 -34.86 -11.32 9.40
N LEU A 28 -34.28 -10.31 8.76
CA LEU A 28 -35.01 -9.20 8.18
C LEU A 28 -35.88 -9.71 7.00
N PRO A 29 -37.10 -9.18 6.84
CA PRO A 29 -38.00 -9.61 5.76
C PRO A 29 -37.51 -9.19 4.37
N SER A 30 -36.75 -8.10 4.30
CA SER A 30 -36.20 -7.49 3.08
C SER A 30 -34.87 -6.81 3.40
N ASP A 31 -34.19 -6.35 2.36
CA ASP A 31 -32.95 -5.60 2.50
C ASP A 31 -33.22 -4.11 2.68
N PRO A 32 -32.92 -3.54 3.86
CA PRO A 32 -33.20 -2.13 4.12
C PRO A 32 -32.45 -1.21 3.16
N VAL A 33 -31.27 -1.61 2.64
CA VAL A 33 -30.52 -0.79 1.69
C VAL A 33 -31.24 -0.73 0.35
N LEU A 34 -31.63 -1.89 -0.19
CA LEU A 34 -32.36 -1.94 -1.47
C LEU A 34 -33.71 -1.25 -1.38
N ASP A 35 -34.44 -1.43 -0.27
CA ASP A 35 -35.73 -0.76 -0.04
C ASP A 35 -35.59 0.76 0.02
N THR A 36 -34.52 1.25 0.65
CA THR A 36 -34.18 2.67 0.68
C THR A 36 -33.91 3.20 -0.74
N PHE A 37 -33.13 2.49 -1.55
CA PHE A 37 -32.87 2.90 -2.94
C PHE A 37 -34.12 2.86 -3.81
N ARG A 38 -34.98 1.84 -3.66
CA ARG A 38 -36.29 1.79 -4.33
C ARG A 38 -37.17 2.97 -3.94
N HIS A 39 -37.20 3.32 -2.65
CA HIS A 39 -37.96 4.46 -2.14
C HIS A 39 -37.49 5.79 -2.75
N PHE A 40 -36.18 5.95 -2.95
CA PHE A 40 -35.60 7.11 -3.64
C PHE A 40 -35.71 7.05 -5.17
N GLY A 41 -36.42 6.07 -5.73
CA GLY A 41 -36.70 5.97 -7.18
C GLY A 41 -35.55 5.37 -8.00
N PHE A 42 -34.52 4.81 -7.36
CA PHE A 42 -33.45 4.14 -8.09
C PHE A 42 -33.92 2.79 -8.65
N LYS A 43 -33.45 2.45 -9.85
CA LYS A 43 -33.65 1.11 -10.42
C LYS A 43 -32.77 0.11 -9.67
N VAL A 44 -33.40 -0.89 -9.07
CA VAL A 44 -32.74 -2.01 -8.39
C VAL A 44 -33.00 -3.28 -9.19
N VAL A 45 -31.96 -4.05 -9.46
CA VAL A 45 -32.04 -5.37 -10.08
C VAL A 45 -31.56 -6.40 -9.07
N GLU A 46 -32.34 -7.45 -8.87
CA GLU A 46 -31.96 -8.61 -8.08
C GLU A 46 -31.76 -9.79 -9.03
N TYR A 47 -30.74 -10.60 -8.77
CA TYR A 47 -30.39 -11.76 -9.57
C TYR A 47 -29.93 -12.89 -8.65
N ASP A 48 -30.09 -14.13 -9.09
CA ASP A 48 -29.68 -15.27 -8.29
C ASP A 48 -28.22 -15.61 -8.56
N ILE A 49 -27.48 -15.91 -7.49
CA ILE A 49 -26.09 -16.35 -7.58
C ILE A 49 -25.86 -17.55 -6.67
N PRO A 50 -24.90 -18.43 -7.01
CA PRO A 50 -24.53 -19.54 -6.15
C PRO A 50 -24.10 -19.07 -4.75
N ARG A 51 -24.33 -19.92 -3.75
CA ARG A 51 -23.85 -19.68 -2.38
C ARG A 51 -22.34 -19.52 -2.37
N TYR A 52 -21.85 -18.66 -1.48
CA TYR A 52 -20.41 -18.56 -1.27
C TYR A 52 -19.88 -19.89 -0.71
N PRO A 53 -18.81 -20.48 -1.28
CA PRO A 53 -18.32 -21.80 -0.88
C PRO A 53 -17.54 -21.74 0.44
N LEU A 54 -18.20 -21.44 1.56
CA LEU A 54 -17.60 -21.21 2.88
C LEU A 54 -16.72 -22.36 3.37
N TRP A 55 -17.15 -23.61 3.16
CA TRP A 55 -16.38 -24.79 3.58
C TRP A 55 -15.07 -24.92 2.79
N THR A 56 -15.15 -24.77 1.46
CA THR A 56 -13.96 -24.74 0.60
C THR A 56 -13.05 -23.58 0.99
N ALA A 57 -13.62 -22.40 1.27
CA ALA A 57 -12.86 -21.23 1.70
C ALA A 57 -12.10 -21.49 3.00
N LEU A 58 -12.73 -22.16 3.98
CA LEU A 58 -12.08 -22.53 5.24
C LEU A 58 -10.91 -23.50 5.01
N ILE A 59 -11.11 -24.59 4.24
CA ILE A 59 -10.06 -25.56 3.93
C ILE A 59 -8.89 -24.88 3.21
N VAL A 60 -9.18 -24.06 2.21
CA VAL A 60 -8.15 -23.33 1.43
C VAL A 60 -7.41 -22.35 2.33
N SER A 61 -8.10 -21.65 3.25
CA SER A 61 -7.47 -20.74 4.21
C SER A 61 -6.47 -21.47 5.11
N PHE A 62 -6.82 -22.66 5.62
CA PHE A 62 -5.88 -23.48 6.40
C PHE A 62 -4.68 -23.94 5.57
N ARG A 63 -4.89 -24.33 4.30
CA ARG A 63 -3.79 -24.69 3.40
C ARG A 63 -2.85 -23.50 3.13
N ILE A 64 -3.42 -22.32 2.92
CA ILE A 64 -2.65 -21.07 2.76
C ILE A 64 -1.84 -20.78 4.01
N LEU A 65 -2.46 -20.84 5.19
CA LEU A 65 -1.78 -20.63 6.47
C LEU A 65 -0.66 -21.64 6.70
N GLY A 66 -0.91 -22.93 6.41
CA GLY A 66 0.10 -23.98 6.50
C GLY A 66 1.30 -23.72 5.59
N PHE A 67 1.07 -23.27 4.36
CA PHE A 67 2.14 -22.87 3.44
C PHE A 67 2.92 -21.66 3.96
N ILE A 68 2.23 -20.61 4.42
CA ILE A 68 2.83 -19.40 4.99
C ILE A 68 3.75 -19.74 6.17
N VAL A 69 3.26 -20.51 7.13
CA VAL A 69 4.03 -20.92 8.32
C VAL A 69 5.18 -21.84 7.93
N GLY A 70 4.93 -22.88 7.12
CA GLY A 70 5.94 -23.85 6.70
C GLY A 70 7.08 -23.21 5.92
N SER A 71 6.77 -22.35 4.95
CA SER A 71 7.76 -21.62 4.17
C SER A 71 8.56 -20.61 5.01
N ALA A 72 7.96 -19.99 6.03
CA ALA A 72 8.69 -19.13 6.96
C ALA A 72 9.70 -19.92 7.82
N VAL A 73 9.31 -21.10 8.31
CA VAL A 73 10.23 -22.01 9.03
C VAL A 73 11.39 -22.44 8.13
N VAL A 74 11.10 -22.83 6.89
CA VAL A 74 12.13 -23.19 5.90
C VAL A 74 13.03 -22.00 5.61
N ALA A 75 12.47 -20.82 5.34
CA ALA A 75 13.25 -19.61 5.07
C ALA A 75 14.16 -19.22 6.25
N TYR A 76 13.66 -19.31 7.48
CA TYR A 76 14.45 -19.05 8.68
C TYR A 76 15.62 -20.04 8.81
N GLY A 77 15.35 -21.33 8.62
CA GLY A 77 16.37 -22.38 8.62
C GLY A 77 17.42 -22.20 7.52
N LEU A 78 16.99 -21.88 6.29
CA LEU A 78 17.89 -21.58 5.17
C LEU A 78 18.75 -20.34 5.45
N TYR A 79 18.16 -19.29 6.02
CA TYR A 79 18.90 -18.06 6.33
C TYR A 79 20.01 -18.31 7.36
N HIS A 80 19.65 -18.83 8.54
CA HIS A 80 20.60 -19.01 9.65
C HIS A 80 21.52 -20.23 9.47
N GLY A 81 21.04 -21.27 8.77
CA GLY A 81 21.79 -22.50 8.55
C GLY A 81 22.78 -22.42 7.38
N ILE A 82 22.38 -21.74 6.29
CA ILE A 82 23.06 -21.83 4.98
C ILE A 82 23.46 -20.44 4.47
N ALA A 83 22.50 -19.55 4.26
CA ALA A 83 22.70 -18.30 3.53
C ALA A 83 23.75 -17.38 4.18
N LYS A 84 23.71 -17.24 5.50
CA LYS A 84 24.69 -16.38 6.21
C LYS A 84 26.13 -16.93 6.19
N LYS A 85 26.31 -18.23 5.95
CA LYS A 85 27.62 -18.91 6.03
C LYS A 85 28.31 -19.03 4.67
N SER A 86 27.57 -18.97 3.57
CA SER A 86 28.11 -19.18 2.23
C SER A 86 27.36 -18.34 1.20
N GLN A 87 28.12 -17.66 0.34
CA GLN A 87 27.54 -16.86 -0.76
C GLN A 87 26.79 -17.74 -1.77
N VAL A 88 27.31 -18.93 -2.07
CA VAL A 88 26.62 -19.91 -2.93
C VAL A 88 25.34 -20.39 -2.24
N GLY A 89 25.41 -20.68 -0.94
CA GLY A 89 24.26 -21.06 -0.14
C GLY A 89 23.18 -19.97 -0.07
N LYS A 90 23.58 -18.69 -0.02
CA LYS A 90 22.69 -17.53 -0.08
C LYS A 90 21.92 -17.49 -1.39
N TRP A 91 22.62 -17.55 -2.53
CA TRP A 91 21.97 -17.53 -3.83
C TRP A 91 21.06 -18.75 -4.03
N PHE A 92 21.52 -19.94 -3.65
CA PHE A 92 20.68 -21.14 -3.68
C PHE A 92 19.39 -20.96 -2.86
N SER A 93 19.50 -20.41 -1.65
CA SER A 93 18.33 -20.17 -0.78
C SER A 93 17.36 -19.16 -1.40
N ILE A 94 17.87 -18.04 -1.92
CA ILE A 94 17.06 -17.00 -2.57
C ILE A 94 16.33 -17.59 -3.79
N PHE A 95 17.06 -18.22 -4.71
CA PHE A 95 16.47 -18.77 -5.93
C PHE A 95 15.45 -19.88 -5.64
N SER A 96 15.76 -20.77 -4.70
CA SER A 96 14.85 -21.85 -4.31
C SER A 96 13.55 -21.30 -3.72
N LEU A 97 13.65 -20.39 -2.73
CA LEU A 97 12.49 -19.78 -2.09
C LEU A 97 11.63 -18.98 -3.08
N ILE A 98 12.25 -18.11 -3.89
CA ILE A 98 11.52 -17.32 -4.90
C ILE A 98 10.83 -18.25 -5.92
N SER A 99 11.51 -19.29 -6.40
CA SER A 99 10.92 -20.23 -7.36
C SER A 99 9.73 -20.97 -6.76
N THR A 100 9.84 -21.44 -5.50
CA THR A 100 8.73 -22.08 -4.80
C THR A 100 7.55 -21.13 -4.59
N LEU A 101 7.80 -19.88 -4.20
CA LEU A 101 6.77 -18.87 -3.97
C LEU A 101 6.04 -18.47 -5.26
N LEU A 102 6.75 -18.33 -6.38
CA LEU A 102 6.15 -18.04 -7.69
C LEU A 102 5.42 -19.25 -8.28
N ALA A 103 5.89 -20.47 -8.01
CA ALA A 103 5.23 -21.71 -8.46
C ALA A 103 4.03 -22.10 -7.59
N TRP A 104 3.84 -21.49 -6.41
CA TRP A 104 2.81 -21.88 -5.46
C TRP A 104 1.36 -21.86 -6.04
N PRO A 105 0.93 -20.84 -6.82
CA PRO A 105 -0.38 -20.86 -7.44
C PRO A 105 -0.54 -22.00 -8.46
N MET A 106 0.53 -22.32 -9.21
CA MET A 106 0.56 -23.41 -10.18
C MET A 106 0.38 -24.78 -9.51
N LEU A 107 1.07 -25.01 -8.39
CA LEU A 107 1.03 -26.28 -7.67
C LEU A 107 -0.31 -26.54 -6.96
N THR A 108 -1.01 -25.47 -6.58
CA THR A 108 -2.24 -25.58 -5.81
C THR A 108 -3.50 -25.46 -6.66
N GLY A 109 -3.41 -24.85 -7.84
CA GLY A 109 -4.53 -24.64 -8.75
C GLY A 109 -5.62 -23.72 -8.19
N ARG A 110 -6.66 -23.49 -9.00
CA ARG A 110 -7.85 -22.72 -8.62
C ARG A 110 -8.74 -23.53 -7.70
N SER A 111 -9.14 -22.94 -6.58
CA SER A 111 -10.06 -23.59 -5.62
C SER A 111 -11.53 -23.33 -5.90
N GLY A 112 -11.83 -22.36 -6.76
CA GLY A 112 -13.19 -21.85 -6.93
C GLY A 112 -13.57 -20.79 -5.89
N VAL A 113 -12.67 -20.47 -4.95
CA VAL A 113 -12.80 -19.33 -4.03
C VAL A 113 -11.89 -18.22 -4.54
N MET A 114 -12.43 -17.38 -5.44
CA MET A 114 -11.66 -16.39 -6.19
C MET A 114 -10.88 -15.44 -5.28
N LEU A 115 -11.46 -15.01 -4.15
CA LEU A 115 -10.74 -14.19 -3.18
C LEU A 115 -9.44 -14.85 -2.70
N LEU A 116 -9.48 -16.13 -2.33
CA LEU A 116 -8.30 -16.86 -1.85
C LEU A 116 -7.36 -17.25 -3.00
N ASP A 117 -7.90 -17.48 -4.19
CA ASP A 117 -7.13 -17.70 -5.42
C ASP A 117 -6.40 -16.43 -5.87
N PHE A 118 -6.87 -15.24 -5.46
CA PHE A 118 -6.20 -13.95 -5.64
C PHE A 118 -5.08 -13.74 -4.63
N TRP A 119 -5.33 -14.05 -3.35
CA TRP A 119 -4.35 -13.86 -2.29
C TRP A 119 -3.09 -14.72 -2.49
N ARG A 120 -3.20 -15.94 -3.00
CA ARG A 120 -2.03 -16.83 -3.22
C ARG A 120 -0.93 -16.23 -4.10
N PRO A 121 -1.19 -15.87 -5.39
CA PRO A 121 -0.17 -15.25 -6.23
C PRO A 121 0.27 -13.89 -5.70
N ALA A 122 -0.64 -13.09 -5.11
CA ALA A 122 -0.30 -11.79 -4.55
C ALA A 122 0.68 -11.90 -3.36
N LEU A 123 0.41 -12.80 -2.42
CA LEU A 123 1.30 -13.08 -1.28
C LEU A 123 2.60 -13.73 -1.74
N GLY A 124 2.54 -14.70 -2.64
CA GLY A 124 3.73 -15.35 -3.21
C GLY A 124 4.68 -14.33 -3.83
N PHE A 125 4.15 -13.45 -4.68
CA PHE A 125 4.93 -12.38 -5.30
C PHE A 125 5.53 -11.41 -4.27
N ARG A 126 4.72 -10.91 -3.33
CA ARG A 126 5.20 -10.02 -2.27
C ARG A 126 6.32 -10.67 -1.46
N SER A 127 6.13 -11.92 -1.05
CA SER A 127 7.11 -12.67 -0.28
C SER A 127 8.40 -12.90 -1.07
N CYS A 128 8.37 -13.00 -2.41
CA CYS A 128 9.60 -13.06 -3.21
C CYS A 128 10.45 -11.80 -3.05
N LEU A 129 9.81 -10.62 -3.07
CA LEU A 129 10.49 -9.35 -2.84
C LEU A 129 11.06 -9.26 -1.42
N LEU A 130 10.36 -9.83 -0.44
CA LEU A 130 10.80 -9.85 0.96
C LEU A 130 11.91 -10.87 1.21
N VAL A 131 11.90 -12.03 0.54
CA VAL A 131 13.05 -12.96 0.53
C VAL A 131 14.28 -12.22 0.01
N TRP A 132 14.16 -11.49 -1.11
CA TRP A 132 15.27 -10.68 -1.61
C TRP A 132 15.71 -9.61 -0.61
N ASP A 133 14.76 -8.86 -0.03
CA ASP A 133 15.06 -7.84 0.98
C ASP A 133 15.83 -8.41 2.18
N VAL A 134 15.30 -9.48 2.79
CA VAL A 134 15.88 -10.08 4.00
C VAL A 134 17.23 -10.75 3.72
N PHE A 135 17.35 -11.50 2.62
CA PHE A 135 18.57 -12.28 2.36
C PHE A 135 19.66 -11.44 1.68
N HIS A 136 19.29 -10.43 0.89
CA HIS A 136 20.22 -9.67 0.06
C HIS A 136 20.45 -8.23 0.50
N ILE A 137 19.41 -7.50 0.92
CA ILE A 137 19.49 -6.05 1.18
C ILE A 137 19.79 -5.75 2.65
N ARG A 138 19.10 -6.42 3.58
CA ARG A 138 19.27 -6.24 5.03
C ARG A 138 20.64 -6.73 5.48
N SER A 139 21.20 -6.10 6.52
CA SER A 139 22.48 -6.55 7.08
C SER A 139 22.31 -7.82 7.90
N VAL A 140 23.39 -8.60 8.01
CA VAL A 140 23.37 -9.83 8.80
C VAL A 140 23.02 -9.54 10.27
N ASP A 141 23.67 -8.53 10.85
CA ASP A 141 23.44 -8.11 12.25
C ASP A 141 21.97 -7.72 12.50
N GLU A 142 21.34 -7.05 11.54
CA GLU A 142 19.94 -6.65 11.66
C GLU A 142 19.02 -7.87 11.72
N VAL A 143 19.20 -8.83 10.81
CA VAL A 143 18.34 -10.02 10.74
C VAL A 143 18.64 -10.98 11.90
N GLU A 144 19.88 -11.06 12.38
CA GLU A 144 20.23 -11.85 13.57
C GLU A 144 19.61 -11.28 14.85
N GLY A 145 19.36 -9.98 14.91
CA GLY A 145 18.62 -9.35 16.01
C GLY A 145 17.12 -9.67 16.01
N TRP A 146 16.57 -10.32 14.98
CA TRP A 146 15.14 -10.61 14.90
C TRP A 146 14.79 -11.92 15.61
N SER A 147 13.71 -11.90 16.38
CA SER A 147 13.02 -13.12 16.80
C SER A 147 12.40 -13.83 15.60
N PHE A 148 12.09 -15.13 15.73
CA PHE A 148 11.36 -15.86 14.69
C PHE A 148 10.02 -15.19 14.34
N ALA A 149 9.29 -14.66 15.33
CA ALA A 149 8.05 -13.93 15.10
C ALA A 149 8.26 -12.68 14.24
N ARG A 150 9.35 -11.94 14.48
CA ARG A 150 9.71 -10.77 13.68
C ARG A 150 10.16 -11.16 12.27
N PHE A 151 10.94 -12.23 12.13
CA PHE A 151 11.34 -12.77 10.82
C PHE A 151 10.11 -13.22 10.02
N PHE A 152 9.21 -13.98 10.64
CA PHE A 152 7.93 -14.39 10.07
C PHE A 152 7.11 -13.18 9.61
N ALA A 153 6.99 -12.17 10.47
CA ALA A 153 6.29 -10.94 10.15
C ALA A 153 6.94 -10.23 8.95
N GLN A 154 8.26 -10.14 8.89
CA GLN A 154 8.93 -9.50 7.76
C GLN A 154 8.75 -10.24 6.44
N LEU A 155 8.54 -11.56 6.47
CA LEU A 155 8.34 -12.34 5.26
C LEU A 155 6.89 -12.29 4.76
N TRP A 156 5.91 -12.30 5.66
CA TRP A 156 4.49 -12.52 5.29
C TRP A 156 3.55 -11.39 5.66
N THR A 157 3.92 -10.54 6.61
CA THR A 157 3.09 -9.41 7.07
C THR A 157 3.75 -8.08 6.72
N PHE A 158 3.20 -6.96 7.19
CA PHE A 158 3.78 -5.62 7.00
C PHE A 158 4.15 -5.02 8.36
N PRO A 159 5.21 -5.52 9.01
CA PRO A 159 5.57 -5.04 10.33
C PRO A 159 6.15 -3.63 10.24
N LYS A 160 5.85 -2.81 11.25
CA LYS A 160 6.46 -1.49 11.40
C LYS A 160 7.97 -1.63 11.62
N GLU A 161 8.77 -0.78 10.99
CA GLU A 161 10.23 -0.85 11.07
C GLU A 161 10.74 -0.61 12.50
N LEU A 162 11.77 -1.35 12.93
CA LEU A 162 12.30 -1.24 14.29
C LEU A 162 12.84 0.17 14.57
N ASP A 163 13.50 0.79 13.60
CA ASP A 163 13.94 2.19 13.68
C ASP A 163 12.78 3.15 13.98
N GLU A 164 11.60 2.92 13.39
CA GLU A 164 10.42 3.77 13.61
C GLU A 164 9.81 3.55 14.99
N ILE A 165 9.88 2.33 15.51
CA ILE A 165 9.46 2.02 16.88
C ILE A 165 10.43 2.66 17.88
N ASN A 166 11.74 2.51 17.67
CA ASN A 166 12.78 3.04 18.55
C ASN A 166 12.76 4.57 18.61
N ASP A 167 12.61 5.24 17.46
CA ASP A 167 12.52 6.70 17.40
C ASP A 167 11.29 7.19 18.20
N ARG A 168 10.13 6.56 18.02
CA ARG A 168 8.93 6.89 18.80
C ARG A 168 9.12 6.62 20.29
N THR A 169 9.72 5.50 20.67
CA THR A 169 10.00 5.17 22.08
C THR A 169 10.95 6.20 22.71
N ALA A 170 11.93 6.69 21.96
CA ALA A 170 12.83 7.75 22.42
C ALA A 170 12.11 9.10 22.59
N GLU A 171 11.16 9.43 21.72
CA GLU A 171 10.34 10.65 21.80
C GLU A 171 9.32 10.59 22.95
N GLU A 172 8.68 9.45 23.17
CA GLU A 172 7.62 9.28 24.18
C GLU A 172 8.14 8.89 25.56
N GLY A 173 9.35 8.35 25.65
CA GLY A 173 9.96 7.88 26.90
C GLY A 173 9.43 6.54 27.42
N PHE A 174 8.60 5.84 26.65
CA PHE A 174 8.12 4.49 26.99
C PHE A 174 7.86 3.64 25.74
N GLU A 175 7.93 2.31 25.89
CA GLU A 175 7.63 1.37 24.80
C GLU A 175 6.14 1.01 24.79
N ARG A 176 5.50 1.13 23.62
CA ARG A 176 4.09 0.76 23.45
C ARG A 176 3.93 -0.74 23.27
N ASN A 177 2.86 -1.29 23.83
CA ASN A 177 2.50 -2.69 23.60
C ASN A 177 1.99 -2.90 22.17
N ALA A 178 2.70 -3.72 21.39
CA ALA A 178 2.37 -3.99 19.98
C ALA A 178 0.94 -4.55 19.78
N ARG A 179 0.43 -5.40 20.69
CA ARG A 179 -0.94 -5.93 20.59
C ARG A 179 -1.97 -4.81 20.69
N ILE A 180 -1.75 -3.87 21.61
CA ILE A 180 -2.65 -2.73 21.81
C ILE A 180 -2.62 -1.81 20.59
N GLU A 181 -1.44 -1.53 20.03
CA GLU A 181 -1.32 -0.68 18.84
C GLU A 181 -2.03 -1.30 17.62
N ASN A 182 -1.91 -2.62 17.42
CA ASN A 182 -2.67 -3.31 16.38
C ASN A 182 -4.18 -3.29 16.65
N LEU A 183 -4.59 -3.49 17.91
CA LEU A 183 -6.01 -3.48 18.32
C LEU A 183 -6.65 -2.10 18.10
N LYS A 184 -5.92 -1.02 18.34
CA LYS A 184 -6.37 0.37 18.05
C LYS A 184 -6.71 0.59 16.57
N GLY A 185 -6.15 -0.21 15.66
CA GLY A 185 -6.45 -0.15 14.24
C GLY A 185 -7.71 -0.91 13.82
N MET A 186 -8.27 -1.79 14.66
CA MET A 186 -9.43 -2.62 14.31
C MET A 186 -10.75 -1.83 14.10
N PRO A 187 -11.04 -0.74 14.81
CA PRO A 187 -12.20 0.10 14.51
C PRO A 187 -12.21 0.65 13.08
N LYS A 188 -11.03 1.05 12.56
CA LYS A 188 -10.87 1.49 11.16
C LYS A 188 -11.23 0.35 10.19
N VAL A 189 -10.72 -0.86 10.45
CA VAL A 189 -11.02 -2.07 9.66
C VAL A 189 -12.52 -2.38 9.64
N ALA A 190 -13.21 -2.17 10.76
CA ALA A 190 -14.67 -2.35 10.82
C ALA A 190 -15.41 -1.34 9.92
N ILE A 191 -15.00 -0.07 9.93
CA ILE A 191 -15.56 0.98 9.05
C ILE A 191 -15.32 0.61 7.57
N GLU A 192 -14.10 0.18 7.24
CA GLU A 192 -13.75 -0.27 5.90
C GLU A 192 -14.59 -1.49 5.47
N ALA A 193 -14.92 -2.40 6.39
CA ALA A 193 -15.83 -3.52 6.13
C ALA A 193 -17.22 -3.04 5.74
N PHE A 194 -17.80 -2.12 6.51
CA PHE A 194 -19.11 -1.54 6.21
C PHE A 194 -19.10 -0.81 4.86
N ALA A 195 -18.05 -0.03 4.57
CA ALA A 195 -17.89 0.66 3.31
C ALA A 195 -17.77 -0.31 2.13
N MET A 196 -17.00 -1.40 2.27
CA MET A 196 -16.89 -2.45 1.26
C MET A 196 -18.25 -3.11 0.97
N PHE A 197 -18.96 -3.56 2.01
CA PHE A 197 -20.26 -4.21 1.83
C PHE A 197 -21.32 -3.26 1.27
N GLY A 198 -21.25 -1.97 1.60
CA GLY A 198 -22.07 -0.93 0.99
C GLY A 198 -21.74 -0.73 -0.49
N ALA A 199 -20.45 -0.69 -0.85
CA ALA A 199 -20.02 -0.51 -2.23
C ALA A 199 -20.45 -1.67 -3.14
N LEU A 200 -20.55 -2.90 -2.61
CA LEU A 200 -21.00 -4.08 -3.37
C LEU A 200 -22.41 -3.94 -3.98
N TYR A 201 -23.28 -3.07 -3.46
CA TYR A 201 -24.59 -2.79 -4.08
C TYR A 201 -24.49 -2.06 -5.42
N PHE A 202 -23.34 -1.44 -5.70
CA PHE A 202 -23.12 -0.61 -6.89
C PHE A 202 -22.14 -1.25 -7.86
N ILE A 203 -21.75 -2.51 -7.65
CA ILE A 203 -20.83 -3.19 -8.56
C ILE A 203 -21.66 -4.00 -9.57
N PRO A 204 -21.61 -3.65 -10.86
CA PRO A 204 -22.43 -4.32 -11.84
C PRO A 204 -21.90 -5.72 -12.15
N PRO A 205 -22.78 -6.74 -12.28
CA PRO A 205 -22.41 -7.97 -12.95
C PRO A 205 -22.18 -7.71 -14.44
N PHE A 206 -21.31 -8.50 -15.07
CA PHE A 206 -20.88 -8.27 -16.45
C PHE A 206 -22.05 -8.18 -17.45
N GLU A 207 -23.09 -8.98 -17.25
CA GLU A 207 -24.28 -9.02 -18.10
C GLU A 207 -24.99 -7.66 -18.15
N LEU A 208 -24.99 -6.92 -17.05
CA LEU A 208 -25.62 -5.61 -16.94
C LEU A 208 -24.75 -4.47 -17.50
N THR A 209 -23.43 -4.69 -17.65
CA THR A 209 -22.52 -3.67 -18.20
C THR A 209 -22.61 -3.49 -19.71
N ARG A 210 -23.16 -4.47 -20.45
CA ARG A 210 -23.14 -4.46 -21.92
C ARG A 210 -23.93 -3.33 -22.57
N ASN A 211 -24.96 -2.85 -21.88
CA ASN A 211 -25.86 -1.81 -22.40
C ASN A 211 -25.54 -0.42 -21.83
N MET A 212 -24.51 -0.31 -20.98
CA MET A 212 -24.12 0.94 -20.35
C MET A 212 -23.41 1.86 -21.31
N SER A 213 -23.71 3.16 -21.20
CA SER A 213 -22.86 4.18 -21.80
C SER A 213 -21.42 4.04 -21.28
N GLN A 214 -20.45 4.44 -22.11
CA GLN A 214 -19.04 4.36 -21.73
C GLN A 214 -18.75 5.16 -20.44
N LEU A 215 -19.34 6.35 -20.29
CA LEU A 215 -19.17 7.16 -19.09
C LEU A 215 -19.73 6.45 -17.85
N ALA A 216 -20.93 5.87 -17.93
CA ALA A 216 -21.51 5.10 -16.83
C ALA A 216 -20.61 3.92 -16.45
N TYR A 217 -20.10 3.18 -17.43
CA TYR A 217 -19.18 2.07 -17.19
C TYR A 217 -17.90 2.51 -16.47
N HIS A 218 -17.31 3.64 -16.88
CA HIS A 218 -16.14 4.21 -16.20
C HIS A 218 -16.46 4.61 -14.75
N CYS A 219 -17.62 5.23 -14.49
CA CYS A 219 -18.05 5.58 -13.13
C CYS A 219 -18.27 4.33 -12.25
N TYR A 220 -18.82 3.25 -12.80
CA TYR A 220 -18.93 1.98 -12.06
C TYR A 220 -17.55 1.31 -11.84
N CYS A 221 -16.62 1.43 -12.79
CA CYS A 221 -15.24 0.99 -12.57
C CYS A 221 -14.57 1.80 -11.46
N ASP A 222 -14.87 3.09 -11.34
CA ASP A 222 -14.39 3.94 -10.24
C ASP A 222 -14.97 3.52 -8.88
N ALA A 223 -16.28 3.27 -8.82
CA ALA A 223 -16.94 2.69 -7.65
C ALA A 223 -16.33 1.32 -7.28
N LEU A 224 -15.99 0.50 -8.28
CA LEU A 224 -15.28 -0.75 -8.08
C LEU A 224 -13.85 -0.53 -7.56
N GLY A 225 -13.13 0.49 -8.02
CA GLY A 225 -11.84 0.90 -7.46
C GLY A 225 -11.91 1.20 -5.96
N VAL A 226 -12.94 1.93 -5.53
CA VAL A 226 -13.22 2.17 -4.11
C VAL A 226 -13.52 0.86 -3.38
N CYS A 227 -14.35 -0.02 -3.96
CA CYS A 227 -14.64 -1.34 -3.39
C CYS A 227 -13.37 -2.19 -3.24
N ILE A 228 -12.45 -2.15 -4.22
CA ILE A 228 -11.16 -2.84 -4.17
C ILE A 228 -10.29 -2.28 -3.04
N LEU A 229 -10.21 -0.95 -2.91
CA LEU A 229 -9.48 -0.29 -1.82
C LEU A 229 -10.01 -0.77 -0.47
N MET A 230 -11.33 -0.73 -0.26
CA MET A 230 -11.95 -1.15 0.99
C MET A 230 -11.78 -2.65 1.25
N ALA A 231 -11.87 -3.50 0.21
CA ALA A 231 -11.66 -4.93 0.34
C ALA A 231 -10.20 -5.26 0.72
N LEU A 232 -9.23 -4.61 0.10
CA LEU A 232 -7.82 -4.78 0.44
C LEU A 232 -7.50 -4.23 1.84
N ALA A 233 -8.17 -3.16 2.28
CA ALA A 233 -8.02 -2.66 3.64
C ALA A 233 -8.64 -3.63 4.67
N LEU A 234 -9.87 -4.10 4.42
CA LEU A 234 -10.52 -5.10 5.27
C LEU A 234 -9.70 -6.39 5.39
N PHE A 235 -9.41 -7.04 4.27
CA PHE A 235 -8.73 -8.34 4.27
C PHE A 235 -7.24 -8.19 4.49
N GLY A 236 -6.58 -7.17 3.93
CA GLY A 236 -5.15 -6.92 4.13
C GLY A 236 -4.87 -6.36 5.51
N ASP A 237 -5.23 -5.10 5.78
CA ASP A 237 -4.93 -4.45 7.07
C ASP A 237 -5.56 -5.21 8.24
N GLY A 238 -6.79 -5.73 8.09
CA GLY A 238 -7.44 -6.54 9.12
C GLY A 238 -6.68 -7.83 9.45
N LEU A 239 -6.32 -8.65 8.46
CA LEU A 239 -5.56 -9.88 8.70
C LEU A 239 -4.17 -9.58 9.25
N LEU A 240 -3.49 -8.57 8.73
CA LEU A 240 -2.16 -8.18 9.20
C LEU A 240 -2.19 -7.78 10.68
N LYS A 241 -3.14 -6.92 11.08
CA LYS A 241 -3.31 -6.50 12.49
C LYS A 241 -3.67 -7.68 13.38
N MET A 242 -4.53 -8.60 12.92
CA MET A 242 -4.83 -9.83 13.63
C MET A 242 -3.58 -10.70 13.86
N PHE A 243 -2.74 -10.88 12.82
CA PHE A 243 -1.45 -11.55 12.99
C PHE A 243 -0.56 -10.80 13.99
N GLY A 244 -0.50 -9.47 13.92
CA GLY A 244 0.28 -8.64 14.83
C GLY A 244 -0.13 -8.78 16.31
N ILE A 245 -1.43 -8.93 16.58
CA ILE A 245 -1.95 -9.23 17.92
C ILE A 245 -1.46 -10.62 18.38
N VAL A 246 -1.58 -11.64 17.52
CA VAL A 246 -1.19 -13.02 17.85
C VAL A 246 0.31 -13.14 18.12
N ILE A 247 1.14 -12.62 17.22
CA ILE A 247 2.60 -12.78 17.26
C ILE A 247 3.33 -11.66 18.04
N ASN A 248 2.58 -10.68 18.58
CA ASN A 248 3.10 -9.52 19.30
C ASN A 248 4.11 -8.68 18.50
N VAL A 249 3.76 -8.36 17.24
CA VAL A 249 4.56 -7.47 16.37
C VAL A 249 3.67 -6.35 15.87
N GLU A 250 4.11 -5.10 16.03
CA GLU A 250 3.35 -3.93 15.57
C GLU A 250 3.35 -3.88 14.03
N MET A 251 2.17 -3.77 13.43
CA MET A 251 1.99 -3.69 11.98
C MET A 251 1.84 -2.24 11.52
N ALA A 252 2.36 -1.94 10.34
CA ALA A 252 2.13 -0.68 9.65
C ALA A 252 0.84 -0.73 8.83
N ASP A 253 0.24 0.43 8.58
CA ASP A 253 -0.94 0.54 7.72
C ASP A 253 -0.59 0.41 6.24
N MET A 254 -1.34 -0.41 5.51
CA MET A 254 -1.19 -0.59 4.07
C MET A 254 -1.62 0.64 3.28
N PHE A 255 -2.55 1.44 3.80
CA PHE A 255 -3.13 2.58 3.09
C PHE A 255 -3.10 3.86 3.92
N GLU A 256 -2.73 4.97 3.27
CA GLU A 256 -2.62 6.30 3.88
C GLU A 256 -3.35 7.36 3.05
N ASN A 257 -4.68 7.41 3.13
CA ASN A 257 -5.51 8.34 2.34
C ASN A 257 -5.07 8.50 0.86
N PRO A 258 -5.05 7.43 0.06
CA PRO A 258 -4.61 7.51 -1.33
C PRO A 258 -5.51 8.43 -2.18
N LEU A 259 -6.81 8.47 -1.90
CA LEU A 259 -7.81 9.25 -2.66
C LEU A 259 -7.67 10.77 -2.48
N GLY A 260 -7.11 11.22 -1.36
CA GLY A 260 -6.88 12.64 -1.08
C GLY A 260 -5.55 13.19 -1.61
N THR A 261 -4.79 12.40 -2.38
CA THR A 261 -3.48 12.82 -2.87
C THR A 261 -3.58 13.79 -4.04
N THR A 262 -2.62 14.71 -4.14
CA THR A 262 -2.62 15.77 -5.16
C THR A 262 -1.83 15.41 -6.42
N ASN A 263 -1.06 14.32 -6.37
CA ASN A 263 -0.28 13.87 -7.51
C ASN A 263 -0.17 12.35 -7.53
N ILE A 264 0.00 11.80 -8.74
CA ILE A 264 0.02 10.36 -8.98
C ILE A 264 1.17 9.63 -8.27
N ARG A 265 2.32 10.30 -8.09
CA ARG A 265 3.45 9.72 -7.36
C ARG A 265 3.10 9.50 -5.89
N LEU A 266 2.46 10.50 -5.28
CA LEU A 266 2.01 10.46 -3.89
C LEU A 266 0.93 9.39 -3.72
N PHE A 267 -0.03 9.31 -4.66
CA PHE A 267 -1.02 8.23 -4.70
C PHE A 267 -0.36 6.86 -4.57
N TRP A 268 0.61 6.53 -5.45
CA TRP A 268 1.26 5.22 -5.45
C TRP A 268 2.15 4.96 -4.22
N SER A 269 2.58 6.00 -3.52
CA SER A 269 3.28 5.85 -2.23
C SER A 269 2.32 5.63 -1.05
N HIS A 270 1.06 6.04 -1.19
CA HIS A 270 0.00 5.92 -0.18
C HIS A 270 -0.92 4.72 -0.42
N TRP A 271 -0.89 4.17 -1.63
CA TRP A 271 -1.61 2.98 -2.05
C TRP A 271 -0.77 1.71 -1.84
N ASN A 272 -1.28 0.75 -1.08
CA ASN A 272 -0.63 -0.54 -0.84
C ASN A 272 0.86 -0.41 -0.47
N ARG A 273 1.11 0.34 0.61
CA ARG A 273 2.44 0.63 1.17
C ARG A 273 3.28 -0.62 1.43
N ALA A 274 2.62 -1.74 1.72
CA ALA A 274 3.26 -3.03 1.91
C ALA A 274 4.01 -3.54 0.67
N ILE A 275 3.55 -3.18 -0.53
CA ILE A 275 4.22 -3.45 -1.81
C ILE A 275 5.13 -2.29 -2.21
N ALA A 276 4.62 -1.05 -2.14
CA ALA A 276 5.37 0.14 -2.57
C ALA A 276 6.73 0.27 -1.84
N THR A 277 6.73 0.03 -0.52
CA THR A 277 7.94 0.14 0.31
C THR A 277 8.98 -0.91 -0.04
N VAL A 278 8.58 -2.16 -0.32
CA VAL A 278 9.52 -3.23 -0.67
C VAL A 278 10.01 -3.07 -2.10
N LEU A 279 9.14 -2.76 -3.07
CA LEU A 279 9.56 -2.48 -4.45
C LEU A 279 10.56 -1.34 -4.51
N HIS A 280 10.31 -0.25 -3.79
CA HIS A 280 11.23 0.87 -3.75
C HIS A 280 12.61 0.46 -3.21
N ARG A 281 12.66 -0.37 -2.16
CA ARG A 281 13.94 -0.87 -1.60
C ARG A 281 14.66 -1.81 -2.55
N VAL A 282 13.94 -2.72 -3.21
CA VAL A 282 14.50 -3.70 -4.15
C VAL A 282 15.04 -3.01 -5.41
N VAL A 283 14.29 -2.07 -5.99
CA VAL A 283 14.67 -1.40 -7.25
C VAL A 283 15.71 -0.31 -7.02
N PHE A 284 15.53 0.54 -6.00
CA PHE A 284 16.38 1.71 -5.78
C PHE A 284 17.50 1.49 -4.76
N GLY A 285 17.69 0.25 -4.29
CA GLY A 285 18.83 -0.14 -3.45
C GLY A 285 18.76 0.44 -2.04
N GLY A 286 17.79 -0.04 -1.25
CA GLY A 286 17.51 0.40 0.13
C GLY A 286 18.61 0.19 1.18
N GLY A 287 19.82 -0.24 0.82
CA GLY A 287 20.92 -0.53 1.74
C GLY A 287 21.57 0.69 2.41
N LYS A 288 21.11 1.92 2.13
CA LYS A 288 21.50 3.08 2.92
C LYS A 288 20.64 3.10 4.17
N SER A 289 21.21 2.69 5.32
CA SER A 289 20.61 2.79 6.65
C SER A 289 19.72 4.04 6.75
N LYS A 290 18.42 3.83 7.01
CA LYS A 290 17.43 4.90 7.19
C LYS A 290 17.92 5.92 8.23
N THR A 291 18.70 5.47 9.22
CA THR A 291 19.38 6.29 10.22
C THR A 291 20.36 7.30 9.58
N THR A 292 21.11 6.92 8.55
CA THR A 292 22.04 7.82 7.84
C THR A 292 21.28 8.86 7.00
N LEU A 293 20.19 8.45 6.35
CA LEU A 293 19.31 9.34 5.58
C LEU A 293 18.52 10.29 6.50
N ARG A 294 18.04 9.80 7.65
CA ARG A 294 17.35 10.60 8.69
C ARG A 294 18.30 11.56 9.39
N LYS A 295 19.53 11.17 9.76
CA LYS A 295 20.54 12.10 10.31
C LYS A 295 20.88 13.21 9.32
N LYS A 296 20.99 12.88 8.02
CA LYS A 296 21.15 13.89 6.96
C LYS A 296 19.91 14.78 6.82
N LYS A 297 18.70 14.22 6.92
CA LYS A 297 17.43 14.96 6.85
C LYS A 297 17.22 15.87 8.07
N ALA A 298 17.49 15.40 9.28
CA ALA A 298 17.42 16.18 10.51
C ALA A 298 18.48 17.30 10.51
N ALA A 299 19.69 17.02 10.02
CA ALA A 299 20.70 18.06 9.81
C ALA A 299 20.28 19.09 8.74
N ALA A 300 19.63 18.65 7.67
CA ALA A 300 19.11 19.53 6.62
C ALA A 300 17.90 20.34 7.09
N GLN A 301 16.95 19.74 7.82
CA GLN A 301 15.81 20.43 8.43
C GLN A 301 16.25 21.39 9.53
N ALA A 302 17.26 21.05 10.34
CA ALA A 302 17.88 21.99 11.25
C ALA A 302 18.58 23.15 10.52
N ALA A 303 19.17 22.89 9.35
CA ALA A 303 19.76 23.93 8.50
C ALA A 303 18.69 24.81 7.80
N VAL A 304 17.54 24.24 7.44
CA VAL A 304 16.38 24.95 6.88
C VAL A 304 15.65 25.73 7.98
N ALA A 305 15.45 25.17 9.18
CA ALA A 305 14.89 25.87 10.33
C ALA A 305 15.77 27.05 10.77
N ARG A 306 17.11 26.89 10.73
CA ARG A 306 18.06 28.00 10.90
C ARG A 306 17.94 29.08 9.81
N ARG A 307 17.41 28.76 8.64
CA ARG A 307 17.12 29.72 7.55
C ARG A 307 15.67 30.26 7.61
N ALA A 308 14.72 29.48 8.12
CA ALA A 308 13.30 29.81 8.23
C ALA A 308 12.99 30.79 9.38
N HIS A 309 13.95 31.05 10.28
CA HIS A 309 13.89 32.19 11.19
C HIS A 309 13.83 33.56 10.45
N MET A 310 13.89 33.60 9.11
CA MET A 310 13.85 34.84 8.32
C MET A 310 12.69 34.94 7.32
N ASP A 311 11.78 33.96 7.21
CA ASP A 311 10.58 34.09 6.37
C ASP A 311 9.43 33.23 6.92
N GLY A 312 8.39 33.92 7.39
CA GLY A 312 7.17 33.31 7.91
C GLY A 312 6.20 32.88 6.82
N LEU A 313 5.52 31.77 7.10
CA LEU A 313 4.28 31.26 6.49
C LEU A 313 4.38 30.57 5.12
N SER A 314 4.29 29.23 5.14
CA SER A 314 3.40 28.43 4.28
C SER A 314 3.59 26.94 4.59
N GLU A 315 2.96 26.47 5.68
CA GLU A 315 2.84 25.04 6.01
C GLU A 315 1.77 24.37 5.14
N THR A 316 2.12 23.93 3.93
CA THR A 316 1.36 22.90 3.19
C THR A 316 2.26 22.21 2.16
N ASP A 317 3.25 21.42 2.58
CA ASP A 317 3.79 20.34 1.74
C ASP A 317 4.61 19.32 2.55
N ALA A 318 3.93 18.54 3.41
CA ALA A 318 4.55 17.43 4.15
C ALA A 318 4.35 16.08 3.43
N GLY A 319 4.47 16.04 2.11
CA GLY A 319 4.54 14.81 1.31
C GLY A 319 5.98 14.32 1.14
N HIS A 320 6.66 13.97 2.23
CA HIS A 320 8.08 13.61 2.19
C HIS A 320 8.33 12.20 1.64
N THR A 321 8.70 12.10 0.35
CA THR A 321 9.55 11.01 -0.14
C THR A 321 10.94 11.53 -0.51
N SER A 322 11.95 10.73 -0.21
CA SER A 322 13.36 11.08 -0.15
C SER A 322 13.98 11.54 -1.47
N GLY A 323 14.57 12.73 -1.47
CA GLY A 323 15.81 13.00 -2.20
C GLY A 323 15.77 13.84 -3.47
N GLU A 324 14.63 14.47 -3.82
CA GLU A 324 14.55 15.27 -5.06
C GLU A 324 14.25 16.76 -4.87
N ASP A 325 13.61 17.17 -3.77
CA ASP A 325 13.25 18.58 -3.59
C ASP A 325 14.43 19.47 -3.12
N GLU A 326 15.59 18.90 -2.76
CA GLU A 326 16.77 19.69 -2.34
C GLU A 326 17.54 20.36 -3.51
N GLN A 327 17.26 20.05 -4.77
CA GLN A 327 18.00 20.64 -5.91
C GLN A 327 17.26 21.77 -6.64
N ALA A 328 15.97 22.00 -6.34
CA ALA A 328 15.17 23.01 -7.05
C ALA A 328 15.25 24.43 -6.45
N SER A 329 15.62 24.58 -5.17
CA SER A 329 15.59 25.88 -4.47
C SER A 329 16.95 26.58 -4.29
N SER A 330 18.04 26.07 -4.90
CA SER A 330 19.39 26.64 -4.70
C SER A 330 19.94 27.52 -5.83
N ASN A 331 19.10 28.01 -6.76
CA ASN A 331 19.58 28.92 -7.79
C ASN A 331 18.56 29.98 -8.21
N GLY A 332 18.83 31.25 -7.88
CA GLY A 332 18.31 32.39 -8.63
C GLY A 332 17.88 33.60 -7.80
N GLY A 333 18.82 34.41 -7.31
CA GLY A 333 18.47 35.66 -6.64
C GLY A 333 19.64 36.57 -6.28
N LYS A 334 20.67 36.66 -7.14
CA LYS A 334 21.76 37.62 -6.96
C LYS A 334 21.29 39.03 -7.39
N LYS A 335 20.42 39.66 -6.59
CA LYS A 335 20.18 41.11 -6.71
C LYS A 335 21.12 41.85 -5.76
N ARG A 336 22.10 42.51 -6.36
CA ARG A 336 22.78 43.68 -5.80
C ARG A 336 21.71 44.64 -5.30
N ASN A 337 21.76 45.01 -4.02
CA ASN A 337 21.44 46.36 -3.59
C ASN A 337 22.48 46.77 -2.56
N ALA A 338 23.28 47.75 -2.98
CA ALA A 338 24.15 48.52 -2.14
C ALA A 338 23.33 49.64 -1.49
N SER A 339 23.20 49.60 -0.16
CA SER A 339 22.95 50.72 0.75
C SER A 339 22.88 50.07 2.13
N GLY A 340 23.94 50.10 2.93
CA GLY A 340 24.33 51.32 3.62
C GLY A 340 23.62 51.33 4.96
N LEU A 341 24.22 50.69 5.96
CA LEU A 341 24.21 51.07 7.38
C LEU A 341 24.89 49.96 8.20
N LYS A 342 26.09 50.26 8.69
CA LYS A 342 26.68 49.59 9.85
C LYS A 342 25.85 49.98 11.09
N PRO A 343 25.81 49.11 12.10
CA PRO A 343 26.09 49.58 13.45
C PRO A 343 27.34 48.89 13.99
N LEU A 344 28.36 49.71 14.21
CA LEU A 344 29.37 49.48 15.24
C LEU A 344 28.74 49.92 16.57
N SER A 345 28.74 49.04 17.57
CA SER A 345 28.99 49.43 18.94
C SER A 345 29.42 48.21 19.75
N SER A 346 30.73 48.19 20.02
CA SER A 346 31.41 47.49 21.09
C SER A 346 30.87 47.92 22.47
N VAL A 347 30.77 46.98 23.42
CA VAL A 347 31.16 47.23 24.82
C VAL A 347 31.87 45.98 25.37
N ASN A 348 33.07 46.23 25.91
CA ASN A 348 34.00 45.33 26.60
C ASN A 348 33.65 45.16 28.09
N GLY A 349 34.28 44.15 28.72
CA GLY A 349 34.54 44.03 30.16
C GLY A 349 33.85 42.80 30.77
N ASP A 350 34.48 41.84 31.44
CA ASP A 350 35.78 41.70 32.13
C ASP A 350 36.26 40.23 31.98
N SER A 351 37.54 39.87 31.77
CA SER A 351 38.66 39.80 32.74
C SER A 351 38.27 39.04 34.04
N ASP A 352 38.96 38.05 34.59
CA ASP A 352 40.30 37.50 34.44
C ASP A 352 40.36 36.21 35.32
N LEU A 353 41.46 35.47 35.28
CA LEU A 353 41.93 34.46 36.27
C LEU A 353 41.35 33.02 36.25
N ARG A 354 42.07 32.09 35.61
CA ARG A 354 43.11 31.30 36.33
C ARG A 354 43.92 30.39 35.40
N LYS A 355 45.21 30.72 35.31
CA LYS A 355 46.31 29.88 34.86
C LYS A 355 46.36 28.56 35.64
N ARG A 356 46.58 27.44 34.95
CA ARG A 356 47.55 26.43 35.41
C ARG A 356 48.29 25.80 34.23
N LYS A 357 49.55 25.51 34.53
CA LYS A 357 50.73 25.45 33.66
C LYS A 357 51.29 24.03 33.71
N GLY A 358 51.87 23.57 32.59
CA GLY A 358 52.72 22.38 32.47
C GLY A 358 52.13 21.40 31.46
N GLY A 359 52.79 20.96 30.39
CA GLY A 359 54.18 21.06 29.95
C GLY A 359 54.47 19.80 29.11
N ALA A 360 55.31 19.95 28.07
CA ALA A 360 55.76 18.95 27.06
C ALA A 360 54.99 19.03 25.73
N LYS A 361 55.47 19.79 24.73
CA LYS A 361 56.57 19.47 23.78
C LYS A 361 56.40 18.11 23.08
N GLU A 362 55.57 18.09 22.03
CA GLU A 362 55.83 17.27 20.85
C GLU A 362 55.70 18.13 19.59
N ALA A 363 56.74 18.03 18.76
CA ALA A 363 56.90 18.75 17.52
C ALA A 363 56.11 18.05 16.41
N VAL A 364 55.00 18.64 15.97
CA VAL A 364 54.36 18.28 14.71
C VAL A 364 54.66 19.36 13.69
N LYS A 365 55.44 18.97 12.68
CA LYS A 365 55.78 19.78 11.50
C LYS A 365 54.50 20.32 10.85
N SER A 366 54.36 21.64 10.89
CA SER A 366 53.48 22.40 10.03
C SER A 366 54.01 22.36 8.60
N ASN A 367 53.32 21.66 7.70
CA ASN A 367 53.44 21.90 6.27
C ASN A 367 52.09 22.38 5.74
N GLY A 368 52.14 23.54 5.07
CA GLY A 368 50.99 24.37 4.77
C GLY A 368 50.13 23.95 3.58
N ASN A 369 49.06 24.72 3.41
CA ASN A 369 48.19 24.82 2.24
C ASN A 369 47.34 23.59 1.88
N GLY A 370 46.42 23.24 2.76
CA GLY A 370 45.19 22.53 2.40
C GLY A 370 44.00 23.49 2.36
N ARG A 371 43.91 24.34 1.32
CA ARG A 371 42.62 24.93 0.94
C ARG A 371 41.68 23.75 0.72
N SER A 372 40.69 23.55 1.59
CA SER A 372 39.60 22.61 1.35
C SER A 372 39.04 22.93 -0.05
N PRO A 373 39.03 22.00 -1.00
CA PRO A 373 38.47 22.28 -2.30
C PRO A 373 37.01 22.66 -2.07
N ALA A 374 36.67 23.89 -2.46
CA ALA A 374 35.30 24.36 -2.54
C ALA A 374 34.46 23.24 -3.15
N GLY A 375 33.45 22.79 -2.40
CA GLY A 375 32.66 21.61 -2.71
C GLY A 375 32.27 21.62 -4.17
N GLN A 376 32.75 20.62 -4.93
CA GLN A 376 32.32 20.42 -6.29
C GLN A 376 30.79 20.41 -6.31
N PRO A 377 30.14 21.18 -7.19
CA PRO A 377 28.69 21.18 -7.29
C PRO A 377 28.25 19.74 -7.52
N ALA A 378 27.42 19.21 -6.61
CA ALA A 378 26.92 17.86 -6.69
C ALA A 378 26.35 17.64 -8.10
N LYS A 379 26.91 16.70 -8.85
CA LYS A 379 26.45 16.39 -10.21
C LYS A 379 24.94 16.14 -10.14
N LYS A 380 24.16 16.96 -10.85
CA LYS A 380 22.71 16.79 -10.96
C LYS A 380 22.45 15.35 -11.38
N SER A 381 21.74 14.58 -10.55
CA SER A 381 21.41 13.20 -10.91
C SER A 381 20.64 13.22 -12.23
N SER A 382 21.06 12.41 -13.19
CA SER A 382 20.37 12.31 -14.48
C SER A 382 18.93 11.85 -14.24
N PHE A 383 17.98 12.59 -14.84
CA PHE A 383 16.56 12.29 -14.73
C PHE A 383 16.20 10.99 -15.44
N LEU A 384 16.80 10.78 -16.62
CA LEU A 384 16.46 9.69 -17.53
C LEU A 384 16.62 8.29 -16.89
N PRO A 385 17.73 7.94 -16.20
CA PRO A 385 17.83 6.63 -15.56
C PRO A 385 16.77 6.38 -14.47
N LYS A 386 16.43 7.40 -13.69
CA LYS A 386 15.36 7.29 -12.67
C LYS A 386 13.99 7.15 -13.31
N ALA A 387 13.73 7.90 -14.38
CA ALA A 387 12.50 7.80 -15.15
C ALA A 387 12.33 6.41 -15.77
N CYS A 388 13.38 5.87 -16.41
CA CYS A 388 13.37 4.52 -16.95
C CYS A 388 13.16 3.48 -15.84
N ALA A 389 13.85 3.59 -14.70
CA ALA A 389 13.67 2.69 -13.57
C ALA A 389 12.23 2.73 -13.02
N ALA A 390 11.62 3.92 -12.94
CA ALA A 390 10.22 4.05 -12.53
C ALA A 390 9.27 3.35 -13.52
N ILE A 391 9.41 3.59 -14.83
CA ILE A 391 8.58 2.94 -15.86
C ILE A 391 8.75 1.42 -15.81
N VAL A 392 9.98 0.91 -15.68
CA VAL A 392 10.24 -0.53 -15.54
C VAL A 392 9.59 -1.09 -14.28
N THR A 393 9.64 -0.36 -13.16
CA THR A 393 8.99 -0.79 -11.90
C THR A 393 7.48 -0.96 -12.09
N PHE A 394 6.83 0.00 -12.76
CA PHE A 394 5.42 -0.07 -13.09
C PHE A 394 5.11 -1.20 -14.08
N ALA A 395 5.91 -1.37 -15.12
CA ALA A 395 5.75 -2.46 -16.09
C ALA A 395 5.84 -3.83 -15.41
N MET A 396 6.80 -4.02 -14.51
CA MET A 396 6.92 -5.23 -13.70
C MET A 396 5.69 -5.43 -12.80
N SER A 397 5.22 -4.38 -12.11
CA SER A 397 3.96 -4.43 -11.37
C SER A 397 2.78 -4.87 -12.24
N GLY A 398 2.70 -4.38 -13.48
CA GLY A 398 1.72 -4.80 -14.47
C GLY A 398 1.79 -6.28 -14.81
N ILE A 399 2.99 -6.81 -15.09
CA ILE A 399 3.21 -8.25 -15.32
C ILE A 399 2.76 -9.07 -14.12
N PHE A 400 3.01 -8.61 -12.89
CA PHE A 400 2.57 -9.32 -11.70
C PHE A 400 1.06 -9.32 -11.54
N HIS A 401 0.38 -8.25 -11.93
CA HIS A 401 -1.09 -8.25 -11.93
C HIS A 401 -1.66 -9.16 -13.01
N GLU A 402 -1.01 -9.27 -14.18
CA GLU A 402 -1.37 -10.30 -15.18
C GLU A 402 -1.15 -11.72 -14.64
N HIS A 403 -0.07 -11.96 -13.88
CA HIS A 403 0.17 -13.23 -13.21
C HIS A 403 -0.93 -13.55 -12.18
N ILE A 404 -1.33 -12.56 -11.38
CA ILE A 404 -2.44 -12.71 -10.43
C ILE A 404 -3.73 -13.04 -11.19
N THR A 405 -4.11 -12.26 -12.21
CA THR A 405 -5.34 -12.53 -12.96
C THR A 405 -5.30 -13.86 -13.71
N TYR A 406 -4.15 -14.29 -14.22
CA TYR A 406 -4.01 -15.59 -14.85
C TYR A 406 -4.35 -16.72 -13.87
N TRP A 407 -3.77 -16.70 -12.67
CA TRP A 407 -3.98 -17.77 -11.70
C TRP A 407 -5.32 -17.68 -10.97
N THR A 408 -5.91 -16.49 -10.83
CA THR A 408 -7.21 -16.31 -10.20
C THR A 408 -8.37 -16.48 -11.18
N LEU A 409 -8.31 -15.78 -12.32
CA LEU A 409 -9.41 -15.63 -13.28
C LEU A 409 -9.26 -16.57 -14.49
N GLY A 410 -8.07 -17.12 -14.72
CA GLY A 410 -7.79 -18.04 -15.83
C GLY A 410 -7.39 -17.37 -17.14
N PHE A 411 -7.08 -16.07 -17.12
CA PHE A 411 -6.60 -15.35 -18.31
C PHE A 411 -5.66 -14.19 -17.95
N ALA A 412 -4.79 -13.85 -18.90
CA ALA A 412 -3.93 -12.67 -18.89
C ALA A 412 -4.01 -12.03 -20.28
N ASN A 413 -4.60 -10.85 -20.36
CA ASN A 413 -4.89 -10.18 -21.63
C ASN A 413 -4.15 -8.85 -21.80
N GLY A 414 -3.28 -8.49 -20.86
CA GLY A 414 -2.43 -7.30 -20.92
C GLY A 414 -3.12 -6.00 -20.46
N GLU A 415 -4.40 -6.04 -20.08
CA GLU A 415 -5.10 -4.83 -19.62
C GLU A 415 -4.47 -4.26 -18.34
N ASN A 416 -4.12 -5.11 -17.37
CA ASN A 416 -3.43 -4.68 -16.16
C ASN A 416 -2.02 -4.20 -16.47
N PHE A 417 -1.32 -4.86 -17.40
CA PHE A 417 -0.01 -4.42 -17.84
C PHE A 417 -0.05 -2.98 -18.39
N VAL A 418 -0.99 -2.69 -19.29
CA VAL A 418 -1.18 -1.35 -19.87
C VAL A 418 -1.59 -0.35 -18.80
N PHE A 419 -2.49 -0.72 -17.88
CA PHE A 419 -2.88 0.14 -16.75
C PHE A 419 -1.66 0.62 -15.95
N PHE A 420 -0.80 -0.31 -15.51
CA PHE A 420 0.37 0.08 -14.73
C PHE A 420 1.40 0.85 -15.57
N LEU A 421 1.58 0.50 -16.85
CA LEU A 421 2.49 1.21 -17.73
C LEU A 421 2.08 2.69 -17.91
N LEU A 422 0.79 2.95 -18.14
CA LEU A 422 0.26 4.32 -18.22
C LEU A 422 0.46 5.10 -16.92
N ASN A 423 0.26 4.45 -15.77
CA ASN A 423 0.55 5.05 -14.46
C ASN A 423 2.03 5.38 -14.27
N GLY A 424 2.94 4.54 -14.77
CA GLY A 424 4.37 4.81 -14.76
C GLY A 424 4.75 6.01 -15.63
N VAL A 425 4.21 6.08 -16.84
CA VAL A 425 4.40 7.23 -17.75
C VAL A 425 3.83 8.52 -17.14
N ALA A 426 2.64 8.48 -16.55
CA ALA A 426 2.03 9.61 -15.88
C ALA A 426 2.86 10.08 -14.67
N THR A 427 3.43 9.14 -13.90
CA THR A 427 4.33 9.46 -12.77
C THR A 427 5.62 10.15 -13.22
N VAL A 428 6.23 9.66 -14.29
CA VAL A 428 7.43 10.29 -14.90
C VAL A 428 7.09 11.66 -15.46
N THR A 429 5.96 11.79 -16.15
CA THR A 429 5.49 13.04 -16.75
C THR A 429 5.21 14.10 -15.69
N ALA A 430 4.51 13.72 -14.60
CA ALA A 430 4.27 14.61 -13.47
C ALA A 430 5.58 15.09 -12.82
N THR A 431 6.55 14.17 -12.65
CA THR A 431 7.87 14.51 -12.09
C THR A 431 8.67 15.43 -13.03
N TRP A 432 8.63 15.15 -14.33
CA TRP A 432 9.26 15.99 -15.35
C TRP A 432 8.64 17.40 -15.37
N PHE A 433 7.31 17.51 -15.31
CA PHE A 433 6.61 18.79 -15.30
C PHE A 433 6.96 19.60 -14.05
N LYS A 434 6.90 19.00 -12.85
CA LYS A 434 7.30 19.65 -11.58
C LYS A 434 8.74 20.19 -11.66
N ARG A 435 9.65 19.43 -12.28
CA ARG A 435 11.06 19.80 -12.42
C ARG A 435 11.32 20.87 -13.50
N THR A 436 10.57 20.84 -14.59
CA THR A 436 10.79 21.71 -15.76
C THR A 436 10.08 23.05 -15.61
N TYR A 437 8.88 23.05 -15.00
CA TYR A 437 8.03 24.23 -14.82
C TYR A 437 7.58 24.40 -13.36
N PRO A 438 8.51 24.59 -12.41
CA PRO A 438 8.17 24.65 -10.98
C PRO A 438 7.22 25.80 -10.63
N GLU A 439 7.37 26.98 -11.26
CA GLU A 439 6.49 28.13 -11.04
C GLU A 439 5.06 27.88 -11.55
N ALA A 440 4.91 27.18 -12.68
CA ALA A 440 3.61 26.82 -13.21
C ALA A 440 2.94 25.77 -12.31
N ASN A 441 3.70 24.76 -11.88
CA ASN A 441 3.22 23.72 -10.98
C ASN A 441 2.75 24.30 -9.63
N ALA A 442 3.49 25.26 -9.06
CA ALA A 442 3.12 25.92 -7.80
C ALA A 442 1.83 26.75 -7.89
N LYS A 443 1.43 27.18 -9.09
CA LYS A 443 0.18 27.92 -9.32
C LYS A 443 -1.05 27.02 -9.45
N ILE A 444 -0.88 25.70 -9.58
CA ILE A 444 -2.01 24.77 -9.72
C ILE A 444 -2.68 24.65 -8.34
N PRO A 445 -3.96 25.05 -8.19
CA PRO A 445 -4.67 24.87 -6.93
C PRO A 445 -4.81 23.40 -6.57
N THR A 446 -4.72 23.07 -5.29
CA THR A 446 -4.81 21.69 -4.76
C THR A 446 -6.03 20.93 -5.27
N TRP A 447 -7.22 21.55 -5.25
CA TRP A 447 -8.46 20.91 -5.71
C TRP A 447 -8.42 20.55 -7.20
N LEU A 448 -7.74 21.37 -8.02
CA LEU A 448 -7.59 21.10 -9.45
C LEU A 448 -6.62 19.94 -9.67
N SER A 449 -5.53 19.86 -8.90
CA SER A 449 -4.62 18.72 -8.97
C SER A 449 -5.29 17.39 -8.59
N VAL A 450 -6.12 17.42 -7.54
CA VAL A 450 -6.95 16.26 -7.14
C VAL A 450 -7.91 15.89 -8.26
N LEU A 451 -8.63 16.86 -8.84
CA LEU A 451 -9.55 16.62 -9.96
C LEU A 451 -8.83 16.03 -11.19
N MET A 452 -7.66 16.56 -11.55
CA MET A 452 -6.86 16.03 -12.66
C MET A 452 -6.40 14.59 -12.42
N LEU A 453 -6.01 14.26 -11.19
CA LEU A 453 -5.63 12.90 -10.81
C LEU A 453 -6.81 11.93 -10.93
N HIS A 454 -7.97 12.30 -10.39
CA HIS A 454 -9.18 11.47 -10.47
C HIS A 454 -9.71 11.37 -11.90
N ALA A 455 -9.62 12.43 -12.70
CA ALA A 455 -9.95 12.36 -14.13
C ALA A 455 -9.03 11.39 -14.89
N PHE A 456 -7.73 11.39 -14.58
CA PHE A 456 -6.80 10.40 -15.11
C PHE A 456 -7.19 8.98 -14.68
N PHE A 457 -7.45 8.74 -13.40
CA PHE A 457 -7.89 7.42 -12.91
C PHE A 457 -9.19 6.98 -13.56
N LEU A 458 -10.20 7.84 -13.65
CA LEU A 458 -11.46 7.56 -14.32
C LEU A 458 -11.24 7.12 -15.77
N ALA A 459 -10.25 7.69 -16.47
CA ALA A 459 -9.93 7.30 -17.84
C ALA A 459 -9.25 5.92 -17.94
N VAL A 460 -8.35 5.57 -17.01
CA VAL A 460 -7.55 4.34 -17.10
C VAL A 460 -8.10 3.17 -16.27
N ILE A 461 -8.97 3.42 -15.29
CA ILE A 461 -9.48 2.41 -14.34
C ILE A 461 -10.22 1.24 -15.00
N PRO A 462 -10.89 1.36 -16.16
CA PRO A 462 -11.47 0.19 -16.82
C PRO A 462 -10.42 -0.85 -17.19
N LEU A 463 -9.18 -0.45 -17.49
CA LEU A 463 -8.10 -1.40 -17.78
C LEU A 463 -7.76 -2.27 -16.57
N PHE A 464 -7.98 -1.77 -15.35
CA PHE A 464 -7.76 -2.54 -14.13
C PHE A 464 -9.00 -3.34 -13.70
N CYS A 465 -10.18 -2.73 -13.83
CA CYS A 465 -11.43 -3.27 -13.28
C CYS A 465 -12.14 -4.27 -14.21
N SER A 466 -12.01 -4.11 -15.53
CA SER A 466 -12.71 -4.96 -16.51
C SER A 466 -12.42 -6.46 -16.38
N PRO A 467 -11.19 -6.91 -16.06
CA PRO A 467 -10.93 -8.33 -15.79
C PRO A 467 -11.76 -8.89 -14.63
N PHE A 468 -11.93 -8.11 -13.55
CA PHE A 468 -12.70 -8.53 -12.37
C PHE A 468 -14.20 -8.54 -12.62
N ILE A 469 -14.70 -7.58 -13.40
CA ILE A 469 -16.12 -7.54 -13.81
C ILE A 469 -16.42 -8.75 -14.70
N ARG A 470 -15.64 -8.97 -15.75
CA ARG A 470 -15.85 -10.07 -16.73
C ARG A 470 -15.79 -11.46 -16.10
N SER A 471 -15.00 -11.62 -15.05
CA SER A 471 -14.85 -12.90 -14.34
C SER A 471 -15.88 -13.12 -13.23
N GLY A 472 -16.69 -12.11 -12.88
CA GLY A 472 -17.63 -12.20 -11.77
C GLY A 472 -16.95 -12.28 -10.39
N PHE A 473 -15.72 -11.79 -10.25
CA PHE A 473 -14.97 -11.83 -8.98
C PHE A 473 -15.75 -11.20 -7.83
N PHE A 474 -16.28 -9.99 -8.05
CA PHE A 474 -17.04 -9.26 -7.04
C PHE A 474 -18.48 -9.77 -6.88
N VAL A 475 -19.01 -10.48 -7.87
CA VAL A 475 -20.28 -11.21 -7.74
C VAL A 475 -20.13 -12.33 -6.71
N GLN A 476 -18.98 -13.03 -6.69
CA GLN A 476 -18.71 -14.01 -5.63
C GLN A 476 -18.57 -13.34 -4.25
N LEU A 477 -17.92 -12.17 -4.15
CA LEU A 477 -17.87 -11.41 -2.89
C LEU A 477 -19.26 -10.92 -2.44
N GLU A 478 -20.15 -10.61 -3.37
CA GLU A 478 -21.55 -10.32 -3.06
C GLU A 478 -22.25 -11.55 -2.45
N ALA A 479 -21.95 -12.77 -2.93
CA ALA A 479 -22.49 -13.97 -2.28
C ALA A 479 -22.04 -14.04 -0.81
N LEU A 480 -20.77 -13.71 -0.51
CA LEU A 480 -20.26 -13.67 0.86
C LEU A 480 -21.01 -12.64 1.72
N LYS A 481 -21.30 -11.44 1.18
CA LYS A 481 -22.13 -10.42 1.86
C LYS A 481 -23.44 -11.04 2.36
N TYR A 482 -24.14 -11.79 1.51
CA TYR A 482 -25.42 -12.38 1.87
C TYR A 482 -25.36 -13.60 2.78
N GLU A 483 -24.24 -14.33 2.80
CA GLU A 483 -24.02 -15.34 3.83
C GLU A 483 -23.82 -14.72 5.23
N LEU A 484 -23.37 -13.46 5.30
CA LEU A 484 -23.13 -12.74 6.55
C LEU A 484 -24.33 -11.89 6.99
N MET A 485 -25.15 -11.40 6.06
CA MET A 485 -26.30 -10.57 6.37
C MET A 485 -27.48 -11.39 6.93
N PRO A 486 -28.14 -10.94 8.02
CA PRO A 486 -29.29 -11.63 8.59
C PRO A 486 -30.58 -11.27 7.82
N VAL A 487 -30.65 -11.56 6.53
CA VAL A 487 -31.84 -11.31 5.69
C VAL A 487 -32.43 -12.65 5.25
N ARG A 488 -33.77 -12.74 5.17
CA ARG A 488 -34.50 -13.94 4.75
C ARG A 488 -34.13 -14.35 3.32
N ASP A 489 -34.27 -15.64 2.99
CA ASP A 489 -34.01 -16.20 1.66
C ASP A 489 -34.56 -15.32 0.54
N ARG A 490 -33.64 -14.89 -0.34
CA ARG A 490 -33.85 -13.98 -1.47
C ARG A 490 -32.80 -14.26 -2.55
N PRO A 491 -32.91 -13.65 -3.75
CA PRO A 491 -31.83 -13.67 -4.72
C PRO A 491 -30.54 -13.17 -4.06
N ARG A 492 -29.44 -13.95 -4.19
CA ARG A 492 -28.16 -13.65 -3.55
C ARG A 492 -27.33 -12.60 -4.28
N GLY A 493 -27.92 -11.88 -5.22
CA GLY A 493 -27.26 -10.85 -6.01
C GLY A 493 -28.16 -9.63 -6.17
N SER A 494 -27.56 -8.45 -6.16
CA SER A 494 -28.26 -7.18 -6.28
C SER A 494 -27.38 -6.11 -6.92
N PHE A 495 -28.01 -5.24 -7.68
CA PHE A 495 -27.33 -4.10 -8.27
C PHE A 495 -28.25 -2.88 -8.30
N VAL A 496 -27.73 -1.75 -7.84
CA VAL A 496 -28.41 -0.45 -7.85
C VAL A 496 -27.80 0.42 -8.95
N TYR A 497 -28.64 0.89 -9.86
CA TYR A 497 -28.21 1.79 -10.94
C TYR A 497 -28.05 3.23 -10.42
N LEU A 498 -26.81 3.66 -10.15
CA LEU A 498 -26.48 5.04 -9.74
C LEU A 498 -26.28 5.99 -10.91
N PHE A 499 -25.63 5.54 -11.99
CA PHE A 499 -25.16 6.40 -13.09
C PHE A 499 -25.98 6.27 -14.38
N GLY A 500 -27.23 5.80 -14.26
CA GLY A 500 -28.05 5.46 -15.42
C GLY A 500 -27.71 4.08 -16.00
N GLN A 501 -28.42 3.74 -17.08
CA GLN A 501 -28.37 2.43 -17.75
C GLN A 501 -27.31 2.33 -18.83
#